data_AF-A0A0D5MB93-F1
#
_entry.id   AF-A0A0D5MB93-F1
#
_cell.length_a   1.000
_cell.length_b   1.000
_cell.length_c   1.000
_cell.angle_alpha   90.00
_cell.angle_beta   90.00
_cell.angle_gamma   90.00
#
_symmetry.space_group_name_H-M   'P 1'
#
loop_
_entity.id
_entity.type
_entity.pdbx_description
1 polymer ?
#
loop_
_entity_poly.entity_id
_entity_poly.type
_entity_poly.pdbx_seq_one_letter_code
_entity_poly.pdbx_strand_id
1 'polypeptide(L)' 'MIYDEIAIDPYAGSQKTGDLSGMWARGFNYAGTTYRIAYEIEENMVIPVLLCGTHENFYEQLKNIRG' A
#
# COMPACT_ATOMS: atom_id res chain seq x y z
N MET A 1 3.00 -11.46 -9.26
CA MET A 1 2.75 -11.23 -7.81
C MET A 1 2.48 -9.75 -7.61
N ILE A 2 1.83 -9.32 -6.53
CA ILE A 2 1.46 -7.89 -6.35
C ILE A 2 2.67 -6.93 -6.48
N TYR A 3 3.85 -7.36 -6.06
CA TYR A 3 5.08 -6.57 -6.18
C TYR A 3 5.52 -6.35 -7.63
N ASP A 4 5.34 -7.34 -8.51
CA ASP A 4 5.68 -7.19 -9.93
C ASP A 4 4.77 -6.16 -10.59
N GLU A 5 3.48 -6.19 -10.25
CA GLU A 5 2.51 -5.23 -10.78
C GLU A 5 2.78 -3.80 -10.30
N ILE A 6 3.21 -3.64 -9.06
CA ILE A 6 3.61 -2.33 -8.50
C ILE A 6 4.95 -1.88 -9.09
N ALA A 7 5.88 -2.79 -9.38
CA ALA A 7 7.15 -2.44 -10.00
C ALA A 7 6.98 -1.97 -11.46
N ILE A 8 5.99 -2.51 -12.18
CA ILE A 8 5.66 -2.09 -13.56
C ILE A 8 4.98 -0.73 -13.57
N ASP A 9 3.98 -0.53 -12.72
CA ASP A 9 3.27 0.74 -12.58
C ASP A 9 2.98 1.05 -11.11
N PRO A 10 3.89 1.75 -10.43
CA PRO A 10 3.73 2.08 -9.03
C PRO A 10 2.63 3.12 -8.80
N TYR A 11 2.19 3.83 -9.84
CA TYR A 11 1.14 4.84 -9.76
C TYR A 11 -0.27 4.26 -10.05
N ALA A 12 -0.39 2.95 -10.29
CA ALA A 12 -1.69 2.27 -10.47
C ALA A 12 -2.49 2.12 -9.16
N GLY A 13 -1.90 2.43 -8.00
CA GLY A 13 -2.58 2.43 -6.70
C GLY A 13 -3.45 3.67 -6.47
N SER A 14 -4.06 3.76 -5.29
CA SER A 14 -4.72 4.99 -4.84
C SER A 14 -3.75 5.85 -4.04
N GLN A 15 -3.38 7.01 -4.55
CA GLN A 15 -2.65 8.02 -3.78
C GLN A 15 -3.48 8.47 -2.58
N LYS A 16 -2.84 8.58 -1.41
CA LYS A 16 -3.47 9.01 -0.16
C LYS A 16 -3.24 10.49 0.09
N THR A 17 -4.13 11.06 0.89
CA THR A 17 -4.19 12.47 1.26
C THR A 17 -4.25 12.62 2.79
N GLY A 18 -4.12 13.84 3.30
CA GLY A 18 -4.12 14.12 4.75
C GLY A 18 -2.90 13.50 5.44
N ASP A 19 -3.12 12.86 6.59
CA ASP A 19 -2.06 12.24 7.42
C ASP A 19 -1.20 11.20 6.66
N LEU A 20 -1.73 10.65 5.56
CA LEU A 20 -1.06 9.63 4.74
C LEU A 20 -0.59 10.19 3.39
N SER A 21 -0.52 11.50 3.22
CA SER A 21 0.00 12.14 2.00
C SER A 21 1.38 11.58 1.64
N GLY A 22 1.61 11.34 0.34
CA GLY A 22 2.83 10.69 -0.18
C GLY A 22 2.78 9.16 -0.22
N MET A 23 1.76 8.52 0.38
CA MET A 23 1.56 7.08 0.24
C MET A 23 0.67 6.70 -0.93
N TRP A 24 0.89 5.48 -1.41
CA TRP A 24 0.01 4.76 -2.30
C TRP A 24 -0.52 3.51 -1.59
N ALA A 25 -1.75 3.12 -1.91
CA ALA A 25 -2.27 1.83 -1.46
C ALA A 25 -2.99 1.10 -2.59
N ARG A 26 -2.82 -0.23 -2.64
CA ARG A 26 -3.44 -1.09 -3.64
C ARG A 26 -3.97 -2.37 -3.00
N GLY A 27 -5.18 -2.76 -3.38
CA GLY A 27 -5.82 -4.01 -2.92
C GLY A 27 -5.58 -5.15 -3.91
N PHE A 28 -5.46 -6.38 -3.41
CA PHE A 28 -5.37 -7.59 -4.25
C PHE A 28 -5.94 -8.80 -3.50
N ASN A 29 -6.39 -9.81 -4.25
CA ASN A 29 -6.95 -11.02 -3.69
C ASN A 29 -5.94 -12.17 -3.76
N TYR A 30 -5.78 -12.89 -2.65
CA TYR A 30 -4.94 -14.07 -2.58
C TYR A 30 -5.54 -15.07 -1.58
N ALA A 31 -5.65 -16.34 -1.98
CA ALA A 31 -6.16 -17.43 -1.13
C ALA A 31 -7.50 -17.10 -0.44
N GLY A 32 -8.43 -16.46 -1.14
CA GLY A 32 -9.75 -16.08 -0.61
C GLY A 32 -9.73 -14.90 0.38
N THR A 33 -8.58 -14.25 0.57
CA THR A 33 -8.42 -13.08 1.44
C THR A 33 -8.04 -11.85 0.61
N THR A 34 -8.66 -10.70 0.91
CA THR A 34 -8.33 -9.42 0.28
C THR A 34 -7.23 -8.72 1.08
N TYR A 35 -6.05 -8.67 0.51
CA TYR A 35 -4.94 -7.92 1.07
C TYR A 35 -4.91 -6.49 0.54
N ARG A 36 -4.29 -5.61 1.32
CA ARG A 36 -3.89 -4.28 0.90
C ARG A 36 -2.43 -4.05 1.23
N ILE A 37 -1.70 -3.52 0.25
CA ILE A 37 -0.34 -3.05 0.41
C ILE A 37 -0.32 -1.52 0.41
N ALA A 38 0.43 -0.95 1.34
CA ALA A 38 0.80 0.46 1.38
C ALA A 38 2.28 0.60 1.01
N TYR A 39 2.61 1.58 0.18
CA TYR A 39 3.97 1.81 -0.27
C TYR A 39 4.24 3.28 -0.59
N GLU A 40 5.52 3.60 -0.68
CA GLU A 40 6.04 4.92 -1.05
C GLU A 40 6.79 4.82 -2.37
N ILE A 41 6.88 5.94 -3.08
CA ILE A 41 7.65 6.05 -4.32
C ILE A 41 8.70 7.13 -4.09
N GLU A 42 9.96 6.73 -4.02
CA GLU A 42 11.12 7.60 -3.79
C GLU A 42 12.15 7.38 -4.88
N GLU A 43 12.54 8.43 -5.62
CA GLU A 43 13.65 8.40 -6.60
C GLU A 43 13.68 7.15 -7.52
N ASN A 44 12.51 6.70 -7.98
CA ASN A 44 12.26 5.50 -8.80
C ASN A 44 12.29 4.14 -8.07
N MET A 45 12.31 4.11 -6.75
CA MET A 45 12.11 2.91 -5.93
C MET A 45 10.71 2.88 -5.34
N VAL A 46 10.17 1.67 -5.22
CA VAL A 46 8.96 1.39 -4.46
C VAL A 46 9.38 0.79 -3.13
N ILE A 47 8.98 1.44 -2.05
CA ILE A 47 9.29 0.98 -0.68
C ILE A 47 7.99 0.47 -0.05
N PRO A 48 7.82 -0.86 0.11
CA PRO A 48 6.66 -1.42 0.82
C PRO A 48 6.71 -1.03 2.31
N VAL A 49 5.62 -0.46 2.82
CA VAL A 49 5.50 -0.04 4.23
C VAL A 49 4.66 -1.03 5.04
N LEU A 50 3.57 -1.54 4.47
CA LEU A 50 2.65 -2.43 5.18
C LEU A 50 1.86 -3.34 4.23
N LEU A 51 1.71 -4.60 4.59
CA LEU A 51 0.79 -5.55 3.96
C LEU A 51 -0.19 -6.08 5.00
N CYS A 52 -1.50 -5.92 4.78
CA CYS A 52 -2.53 -6.38 5.72
C CYS A 52 -3.70 -7.07 5.00
N GLY A 53 -4.24 -8.13 5.60
CA GLY A 53 -5.27 -9.00 5.02
C GLY A 53 -6.73 -8.60 5.26
N THR A 54 -7.01 -7.59 6.09
CA THR A 54 -8.39 -7.11 6.32
C THR A 54 -8.48 -5.59 6.24
N HIS A 55 -9.65 -5.08 5.85
CA HIS A 55 -9.88 -3.64 5.67
C HIS A 55 -9.90 -2.87 6.99
N GLU A 56 -10.37 -3.50 8.07
CA GLU A 56 -10.73 -2.83 9.33
C GLU A 56 -9.54 -2.15 10.01
N ASN A 57 -8.35 -2.76 10.01
CA ASN A 57 -7.20 -2.22 10.74
C ASN A 57 -6.08 -1.64 9.86
N PHE A 58 -6.22 -1.70 8.53
CA PHE A 58 -5.12 -1.31 7.64
C PHE A 58 -4.73 0.17 7.82
N TYR A 59 -5.68 1.10 7.79
CA TYR A 59 -5.35 2.53 7.84
C TYR A 59 -4.91 2.99 9.22
N GLU A 60 -5.44 2.39 10.28
CA GLU A 60 -5.00 2.66 11.65
C GLU A 60 -3.57 2.18 11.87
N GLN A 61 -3.27 0.94 11.47
CA GLN A 61 -1.89 0.40 11.53
C GLN A 61 -0.94 1.23 10.68
N LEU A 62 -1.37 1.66 9.49
CA LEU A 62 -0.55 2.46 8.60
C LEU A 62 -0.22 3.84 9.20
N LYS A 63 -1.20 4.49 9.84
CA LYS A 63 -0.96 5.76 10.56
C LYS A 63 0.01 5.57 11.73
N ASN A 64 -0.10 4.47 12.48
CA ASN A 64 0.81 4.18 13.59
C ASN A 64 2.25 3.88 13.16
N ILE A 65 2.48 3.42 11.92
CA ILE A 65 3.84 3.22 11.38
C ILE A 65 4.46 4.55 10.96
N ARG A 66 3.64 5.50 10.49
CA ARG A 66 4.09 6.82 10.03
C ARG A 66 4.14 7.90 11.12
N GLY A 67 3.47 7.68 12.25
CA GLY A 67 3.38 8.60 13.39
C GLY A 67 4.38 8.30 14.48
#